data_AF-A0A2D6PWP8-F1
#
_entry.id   AF-A0A2D6PWP8-F1
#
_cell.length_a   1.000
_cell.length_b   1.000
_cell.length_c   1.000
_cell.angle_alpha   90.00
_cell.angle_beta   90.00
_cell.angle_gamma   90.00
#
_symmetry.space_group_name_H-M   'P 1'
#
loop_
_entity.id
_entity.type
_entity.pdbx_description
1 polymer ?
#
loop_
_entity_poly.entity_id
_entity_poly.type
_entity_poly.pdbx_seq_one_letter_code
_entity_poly.pdbx_strand_id
1 'polypeptide(L)'
;MRNPRRLLVPIVLIAAAAVRLPAQDLGWVTDRLFAAADSAEFLKAKASAAKAFAEGAAVDRATMARLEAAIAKSGPPRDPQSASREFPVKVPGGHTLGVLMFVPKTVKAGTPLPLVLAFGGGPVPKGRRGDAGVEQQARMMRQVWTKAAADAGWLVAAVTDEISRSSSGVRYEIIRPDHLEAVLRGIRTRYDVDEDRTFMTGISLGSNYALQCGACRPELFCGSVPVATEGEARRAVLANLVTYPSYVLVGARDRNIRSIAGPRAFRRVMTELGYDHGYEEEARGGHEGFSHKYPAVLKWFGSRPRRVWRGRVVRVPHPAITAPDRRRYWIAADTRQAAFTSSLDAGTNRLEITAGALTRLDLWLSDRLVDLDRNVRVVVNGVVLHDALVRRDPHLALETVRTTGDRRRVPTARVVVDVPAKVLESKKHRAALDRLVTDSAELPRLAYWEHYALRHLRETRKQAGWTGTAKDLAGGRRGFEIATVEDGAPAAKAGLKVGDIVETFDGNPFFADDDPGALMRMWCLREEYPGTGLMIRVRRASGESAEIRIDLSR
;
A
#
# COMPACT_ATOMS: atom_id res chain seq x y z
N MET A 1 16.70 64.40 11.24
CA MET A 1 15.80 64.24 10.08
C MET A 1 16.61 63.89 8.84
N ARG A 2 16.64 62.62 8.43
CA ARG A 2 17.04 62.18 7.07
C ARG A 2 16.58 60.74 6.87
N ASN A 3 15.88 60.53 5.76
CA ASN A 3 15.09 59.37 5.37
C ASN A 3 15.97 58.40 4.56
N PRO A 4 16.02 57.07 4.81
CA PRO A 4 16.66 56.14 3.89
C PRO A 4 15.65 55.63 2.85
N ARG A 5 16.01 55.84 1.58
CA ARG A 5 15.26 55.46 0.38
C ARG A 5 15.02 53.94 0.36
N ARG A 6 13.74 53.53 0.28
CA ARG A 6 13.34 52.19 -0.16
C ARG A 6 13.57 52.08 -1.67
N LEU A 7 14.46 51.19 -2.10
CA LEU A 7 14.50 50.72 -3.49
C LEU A 7 13.26 49.85 -3.74
N LEU A 8 12.30 50.37 -4.49
CA LEU A 8 11.24 49.59 -5.13
C LEU A 8 11.84 48.93 -6.38
N VAL A 9 12.03 47.61 -6.33
CA VAL A 9 12.27 46.79 -7.51
C VAL A 9 10.92 46.61 -8.21
N PRO A 10 10.80 46.86 -9.52
CA PRO A 10 9.54 46.64 -10.23
C PRO A 10 9.27 45.14 -10.31
N ILE A 11 8.22 44.69 -9.63
CA ILE A 11 7.63 43.36 -9.85
C ILE A 11 6.99 43.42 -11.24
N VAL A 12 7.66 42.86 -12.23
CA VAL A 12 7.06 42.55 -13.52
C VAL A 12 6.08 41.40 -13.28
N LEU A 13 4.81 41.74 -13.14
CA LEU A 13 3.69 40.80 -13.24
C LEU A 13 3.64 40.29 -14.69
N ILE A 14 4.39 39.23 -14.98
CA ILE A 14 4.12 38.41 -16.16
C ILE A 14 2.81 37.70 -15.86
N ALA A 15 1.72 38.15 -16.48
CA ALA A 15 0.49 37.39 -16.55
C ALA A 15 0.80 36.07 -17.27
N ALA A 16 1.05 35.01 -16.50
CA ALA A 16 1.19 33.67 -17.04
C ALA A 16 -0.16 33.29 -17.66
N ALA A 17 -0.23 33.25 -18.99
CA ALA A 17 -1.39 32.72 -19.68
C ALA A 17 -1.58 31.26 -19.23
N ALA A 18 -2.68 30.98 -18.54
CA ALA A 18 -3.00 29.62 -18.12
C ALA A 18 -3.31 28.76 -19.35
N VAL A 19 -2.69 27.58 -19.44
CA VAL A 19 -3.04 26.61 -20.48
C VAL A 19 -4.45 26.12 -20.24
N ARG A 20 -5.33 26.30 -21.23
CA ARG A 20 -6.62 25.61 -21.27
C ARG A 20 -6.45 24.35 -22.12
N LEU A 21 -6.59 23.17 -21.52
CA LEU A 21 -6.78 21.93 -22.28
C LEU A 21 -8.14 22.02 -23.02
N PRO A 22 -8.18 21.94 -24.36
CA PRO A 22 -9.44 21.95 -25.11
C PRO A 22 -10.35 20.80 -24.70
N ALA A 23 -11.67 21.02 -24.63
CA ALA A 23 -12.62 19.98 -24.21
C ALA A 23 -12.62 18.76 -25.15
N GLN A 24 -12.39 18.98 -26.45
CA GLN A 24 -12.20 17.91 -27.45
C GLN A 24 -10.95 17.05 -27.17
N ASP A 25 -9.94 17.62 -26.52
CA ASP A 25 -8.70 16.93 -26.12
C ASP A 25 -8.83 16.29 -24.74
N LEU A 26 -10.03 16.16 -24.17
CA LEU A 26 -10.30 15.36 -22.97
C LEU A 26 -11.19 14.14 -23.25
N GLY A 27 -11.79 14.04 -24.45
CA GLY A 27 -12.63 12.90 -24.83
C GLY A 27 -11.89 11.56 -24.88
N TRP A 28 -10.58 11.57 -25.13
CA TRP A 28 -9.75 10.36 -25.08
C TRP A 28 -9.61 9.80 -23.65
N VAL A 29 -9.67 10.66 -22.62
CA VAL A 29 -9.58 10.26 -21.20
C VAL A 29 -10.72 9.30 -20.93
N THR A 30 -11.93 9.70 -21.33
CA THR A 30 -13.16 8.93 -21.16
C THR A 30 -13.19 7.63 -21.97
N ASP A 31 -12.58 7.59 -23.16
CA ASP A 31 -12.68 6.43 -24.04
C ASP A 31 -11.58 5.37 -23.81
N ARG A 32 -10.41 5.74 -23.25
CA ARG A 32 -9.17 4.93 -23.45
C ARG A 32 -8.24 4.77 -22.26
N LEU A 33 -8.54 5.34 -21.09
CA LEU A 33 -7.69 5.15 -19.90
C LEU A 33 -7.52 3.69 -19.46
N PHE A 34 -8.45 2.82 -19.85
CA PHE A 34 -8.46 1.40 -19.52
C PHE A 34 -8.37 0.46 -20.72
N ALA A 35 -8.37 0.99 -21.95
CA ALA A 35 -8.10 0.22 -23.16
C ALA A 35 -6.57 0.09 -23.36
N ALA A 36 -6.13 -1.01 -23.98
CA ALA A 36 -4.73 -1.47 -24.14
C ALA A 36 -3.63 -0.40 -23.97
N ALA A 37 -2.62 -0.74 -23.17
CA ALA A 37 -1.64 0.14 -22.53
C ALA A 37 -0.85 1.15 -23.40
N ASP A 38 -0.99 1.14 -24.73
CA ASP A 38 -0.25 1.98 -25.67
C ASP A 38 -1.11 2.41 -26.86
N SER A 39 -2.42 2.65 -26.66
CA SER A 39 -3.25 3.13 -27.77
C SER A 39 -2.67 4.43 -28.35
N ALA A 40 -2.54 4.50 -29.68
CA ALA A 40 -1.93 5.64 -30.37
C ALA A 40 -2.59 6.98 -29.99
N GLU A 41 -3.89 6.98 -29.68
CA GLU A 41 -4.61 8.17 -29.24
C GLU A 41 -4.33 8.58 -27.79
N PHE A 42 -4.13 7.63 -26.86
CA PHE A 42 -3.64 7.97 -25.51
C PHE A 42 -2.23 8.59 -25.60
N LEU A 43 -1.34 8.00 -26.41
CA LEU A 43 0.00 8.53 -26.62
C LEU A 43 -0.03 9.93 -27.26
N LYS A 44 -0.91 10.16 -28.24
CA LYS A 44 -1.13 11.48 -28.87
C LYS A 44 -1.63 12.51 -27.85
N ALA A 45 -2.57 12.13 -27.00
CA ALA A 45 -3.12 13.05 -26.02
C ALA A 45 -2.18 13.33 -24.85
N LYS A 46 -1.44 12.31 -24.39
CA LYS A 46 -0.30 12.47 -23.48
C LYS A 46 0.74 13.41 -24.08
N ALA A 47 1.08 13.27 -25.35
CA ALA A 47 1.99 14.15 -26.06
C ALA A 47 1.43 15.59 -26.20
N SER A 48 0.13 15.75 -26.43
CA SER A 48 -0.52 17.08 -26.49
C SER A 48 -0.49 17.79 -25.13
N ALA A 49 -0.84 17.09 -24.05
CA ALA A 49 -0.72 17.60 -22.67
C ALA A 49 0.74 17.91 -22.30
N ALA A 50 1.68 17.05 -22.71
CA ALA A 50 3.11 17.26 -22.50
C ALA A 50 3.64 18.45 -23.30
N LYS A 51 3.19 18.65 -24.54
CA LYS A 51 3.56 19.80 -25.38
C LYS A 51 3.06 21.10 -24.76
N ALA A 52 1.79 21.15 -24.38
CA ALA A 52 1.20 22.32 -23.73
C ALA A 52 1.87 22.65 -22.38
N PHE A 53 2.38 21.65 -21.66
CA PHE A 53 3.15 21.82 -20.43
C PHE A 53 4.62 22.21 -20.69
N ALA A 54 5.25 21.66 -21.73
CA ALA A 54 6.65 21.93 -22.11
C ALA A 54 6.87 23.37 -22.58
N GLU A 55 5.83 24.04 -23.08
CA GLU A 55 5.84 25.46 -23.43
C GLU A 55 5.87 26.40 -22.19
N GLY A 56 6.02 25.85 -20.98
CA GLY A 56 6.32 26.60 -19.76
C GLY A 56 5.10 27.29 -19.12
N ALA A 57 3.92 27.13 -19.71
CA ALA A 57 2.69 27.74 -19.22
C ALA A 57 2.14 27.00 -17.98
N ALA A 58 1.56 27.75 -17.05
CA ALA A 58 1.00 27.20 -15.82
C ALA A 58 -0.39 26.61 -16.08
N VAL A 59 -0.70 25.47 -15.45
CA VAL A 59 -2.06 24.92 -15.45
C VAL A 59 -2.79 25.48 -14.24
N ASP A 60 -3.90 26.19 -14.49
CA ASP A 60 -4.74 26.74 -13.42
C ASP A 60 -5.60 25.67 -12.73
N ARG A 61 -6.15 26.03 -11.57
CA ARG A 61 -7.00 25.15 -10.76
C ARG A 61 -8.22 24.63 -11.53
N ALA A 62 -8.86 25.51 -12.31
CA ALA A 62 -10.07 25.17 -13.05
C ALA A 62 -9.81 24.15 -14.17
N THR A 63 -8.68 24.27 -14.86
CA THR A 63 -8.25 23.31 -15.89
C THR A 63 -7.88 21.98 -15.28
N MET A 64 -7.13 21.98 -14.17
CA MET A 64 -6.80 20.74 -13.48
C MET A 64 -8.05 20.03 -12.93
N ALA A 65 -8.99 20.78 -12.34
CA ALA A 65 -10.26 20.23 -11.86
C ALA A 65 -11.10 19.60 -12.99
N ARG A 66 -11.09 20.20 -14.19
CA ARG A 66 -11.74 19.62 -15.39
C ARG A 66 -11.10 18.29 -15.80
N LEU A 67 -9.77 18.22 -15.79
CA LEU A 67 -9.04 16.98 -16.09
C LEU A 67 -9.31 15.90 -15.03
N GLU A 68 -9.25 16.23 -13.73
CA GLU A 68 -9.61 15.29 -12.67
C GLU A 68 -11.05 14.78 -12.80
N ALA A 69 -11.99 15.65 -13.17
CA ALA A 69 -13.38 15.28 -13.40
C ALA A 69 -13.55 14.37 -14.63
N ALA A 70 -12.79 14.59 -15.69
CA ALA A 70 -12.75 13.69 -16.86
C ALA A 70 -12.18 12.31 -16.48
N ILE A 71 -11.08 12.28 -15.73
CA ILE A 71 -10.49 11.03 -15.21
C ILE A 71 -11.49 10.28 -14.31
N ALA A 72 -12.19 10.98 -13.42
CA ALA A 72 -13.18 10.36 -12.54
C ALA A 72 -14.32 9.68 -13.31
N LYS A 73 -14.63 10.15 -14.53
CA LYS A 73 -15.70 9.63 -15.40
C LYS A 73 -15.23 8.58 -16.40
N SER A 74 -13.94 8.30 -16.50
CA SER A 74 -13.37 7.46 -17.57
C SER A 74 -13.51 5.95 -17.37
N GLY A 75 -14.51 5.49 -16.61
CA GLY A 75 -14.69 4.07 -16.33
C GLY A 75 -14.97 3.27 -17.61
N PRO A 76 -14.75 1.94 -17.60
CA PRO A 76 -15.15 1.12 -18.72
C PRO A 76 -16.67 1.30 -18.96
N PRO A 77 -17.12 1.71 -20.17
CA PRO A 77 -18.53 2.02 -20.45
C PRO A 77 -19.41 0.76 -20.55
N ARG A 78 -18.87 -0.40 -20.15
CA ARG A 78 -19.45 -1.71 -20.42
C ARG A 78 -20.58 -2.01 -19.46
N ASP A 79 -21.62 -2.64 -19.98
CA ASP A 79 -22.63 -3.29 -19.15
C ASP A 79 -21.94 -4.31 -18.24
N PRO A 80 -22.01 -4.15 -16.90
CA PRO A 80 -21.37 -5.08 -15.98
C PRO A 80 -21.92 -6.51 -16.13
N GLN A 81 -23.13 -6.70 -16.69
CA GLN A 81 -23.68 -8.04 -16.96
C GLN A 81 -22.96 -8.76 -18.11
N SER A 82 -22.37 -8.02 -19.05
CA SER A 82 -21.67 -8.54 -20.22
C SER A 82 -20.20 -8.93 -19.94
N ALA A 83 -19.65 -8.48 -18.80
CA ALA A 83 -18.25 -8.70 -18.45
C ALA A 83 -17.98 -10.15 -18.01
N SER A 84 -16.77 -10.64 -18.28
CA SER A 84 -16.33 -11.98 -17.86
C SER A 84 -16.38 -12.11 -16.34
N ARG A 85 -17.13 -13.10 -15.85
CA ARG A 85 -17.29 -13.35 -14.41
C ARG A 85 -16.13 -14.12 -13.79
N GLU A 86 -15.32 -14.78 -14.60
CA GLU A 86 -14.15 -15.53 -14.17
C GLU A 86 -13.00 -15.17 -15.10
N PHE A 87 -11.86 -14.75 -14.55
CA PHE A 87 -10.69 -14.39 -15.35
C PHE A 87 -9.38 -14.50 -14.58
N PRO A 88 -8.28 -14.85 -15.25
CA PRO A 88 -6.95 -14.80 -14.67
C PRO A 88 -6.39 -13.37 -14.64
N VAL A 89 -5.56 -13.09 -13.64
CA VAL A 89 -4.75 -11.88 -13.50
C VAL A 89 -3.29 -12.30 -13.33
N LYS A 90 -2.44 -11.90 -14.28
CA LYS A 90 -0.99 -12.03 -14.13
C LYS A 90 -0.52 -11.05 -13.05
N VAL A 91 0.25 -11.54 -12.08
CA VAL A 91 0.79 -10.74 -10.99
C VAL A 91 2.34 -10.76 -11.03
N PRO A 92 3.01 -9.77 -10.41
CA PRO A 92 4.46 -9.78 -10.27
C PRO A 92 5.00 -11.13 -9.76
N GLY A 93 6.04 -11.65 -10.42
CA GLY A 93 6.58 -13.00 -10.19
C GLY A 93 6.11 -14.07 -11.14
N GLY A 94 5.36 -13.72 -12.17
CA GLY A 94 4.94 -14.67 -13.20
C GLY A 94 3.80 -15.58 -12.75
N HIS A 95 3.32 -15.42 -11.51
CA HIS A 95 2.14 -16.09 -10.99
C HIS A 95 0.86 -15.53 -11.64
N THR A 96 -0.20 -16.33 -11.60
CA THR A 96 -1.53 -15.94 -12.06
C THR A 96 -2.55 -16.21 -10.97
N LEU A 97 -3.27 -15.16 -10.56
CA LEU A 97 -4.39 -15.27 -9.62
C LEU A 97 -5.71 -15.25 -10.40
N GLY A 98 -6.60 -16.20 -10.13
CA GLY A 98 -7.96 -16.17 -10.66
C GLY A 98 -8.85 -15.22 -9.85
N VAL A 99 -9.80 -14.60 -10.54
CA VAL A 99 -10.81 -13.72 -9.94
C VAL A 99 -12.20 -14.22 -10.31
N LEU A 100 -13.05 -14.44 -9.30
CA LEU A 100 -14.45 -14.85 -9.46
C LEU A 100 -15.38 -13.70 -9.04
N MET A 101 -16.11 -13.17 -10.00
CA MET A 101 -17.02 -12.05 -9.82
C MET A 101 -18.46 -12.50 -9.56
N PHE A 102 -19.15 -11.73 -8.73
CA PHE A 102 -20.60 -11.66 -8.67
C PHE A 102 -21.03 -10.23 -9.03
N VAL A 103 -22.03 -10.15 -9.90
CA VAL A 103 -22.64 -8.91 -10.38
C VAL A 103 -24.13 -8.98 -10.06
N PRO A 104 -24.67 -8.07 -9.23
CA PRO A 104 -26.11 -7.98 -8.96
C PRO A 104 -26.90 -7.79 -10.26
N LYS A 105 -28.08 -8.40 -10.42
CA LYS A 105 -28.91 -8.19 -11.62
C LYS A 105 -29.48 -6.76 -11.73
N THR A 106 -29.49 -6.03 -10.62
CA THR A 106 -30.08 -4.70 -10.48
C THR A 106 -29.16 -3.57 -10.93
N VAL A 107 -27.85 -3.82 -11.07
CA VAL A 107 -26.89 -2.78 -11.47
C VAL A 107 -26.92 -2.54 -12.99
N LYS A 108 -26.85 -1.28 -13.39
CA LYS A 108 -26.83 -0.82 -14.79
C LYS A 108 -25.46 -0.25 -15.15
N ALA A 109 -25.17 -0.17 -16.45
CA ALA A 109 -23.99 0.47 -16.98
C ALA A 109 -23.92 1.98 -16.60
N GLY A 110 -22.70 2.52 -16.57
CA GLY A 110 -22.46 3.97 -16.49
C GLY A 110 -22.44 4.58 -15.08
N THR A 111 -22.50 3.77 -14.01
CA THR A 111 -22.27 4.23 -12.64
C THR A 111 -21.19 3.37 -11.97
N PRO A 112 -20.14 3.96 -11.38
CA PRO A 112 -19.15 3.22 -10.62
C PRO A 112 -19.77 2.46 -9.45
N LEU A 113 -19.49 1.16 -9.36
CA LEU A 113 -20.08 0.26 -8.40
C LEU A 113 -19.14 -0.02 -7.22
N PRO A 114 -19.64 -0.04 -5.97
CA PRO A 114 -18.81 -0.42 -4.83
C PRO A 114 -18.44 -1.91 -4.90
N LEU A 115 -17.31 -2.28 -4.30
CA LEU A 115 -16.70 -3.60 -4.44
C LEU A 115 -16.32 -4.21 -3.10
N VAL A 116 -16.74 -5.46 -2.89
CA VAL A 116 -16.22 -6.35 -1.85
C VAL A 116 -15.14 -7.24 -2.47
N LEU A 117 -13.91 -7.19 -1.96
CA LEU A 117 -12.84 -8.10 -2.35
C LEU A 117 -12.62 -9.15 -1.25
N ALA A 118 -12.94 -10.41 -1.55
CA ALA A 118 -13.05 -11.49 -0.58
C ALA A 118 -11.93 -12.53 -0.72
N PHE A 119 -11.37 -12.94 0.42
CA PHE A 119 -10.30 -13.94 0.54
C PHE A 119 -10.76 -15.17 1.33
N GLY A 120 -10.30 -16.35 0.90
CA GLY A 120 -10.59 -17.63 1.54
C GLY A 120 -9.94 -17.81 2.91
N GLY A 121 -10.32 -18.88 3.60
CA GLY A 121 -9.73 -19.29 4.88
C GLY A 121 -8.58 -20.28 4.72
N GLY A 122 -8.28 -21.00 5.80
CA GLY A 122 -7.26 -22.05 5.84
C GLY A 122 -7.52 -23.19 4.84
N PRO A 123 -6.56 -24.11 4.65
CA PRO A 123 -6.66 -25.08 3.58
C PRO A 123 -7.85 -26.03 3.75
N VAL A 124 -8.54 -26.33 2.65
CA VAL A 124 -9.72 -27.20 2.61
C VAL A 124 -9.48 -28.60 3.23
N PRO A 125 -10.51 -29.24 3.83
CA PRO A 125 -10.44 -30.57 4.43
C PRO A 125 -10.02 -31.70 3.46
N LYS A 126 -9.61 -32.85 4.02
CA LYS A 126 -9.13 -34.03 3.28
C LYS A 126 -10.16 -34.50 2.23
N GLY A 127 -9.74 -34.55 0.97
CA GLY A 127 -10.54 -35.06 -0.17
C GLY A 127 -10.39 -34.24 -1.44
N ARG A 128 -9.95 -32.97 -1.32
CA ARG A 128 -9.67 -32.08 -2.46
C ARG A 128 -8.32 -31.39 -2.23
N ARG A 129 -7.35 -31.67 -3.09
CA ARG A 129 -5.96 -31.16 -2.99
C ARG A 129 -5.70 -30.21 -4.17
N GLY A 130 -4.80 -29.24 -3.99
CA GLY A 130 -4.41 -28.31 -5.07
C GLY A 130 -5.47 -27.27 -5.45
N ASP A 131 -5.49 -26.89 -6.72
CA ASP A 131 -6.16 -25.69 -7.24
C ASP A 131 -7.69 -25.75 -7.12
N ALA A 132 -8.29 -26.95 -7.23
CA ALA A 132 -9.74 -27.15 -7.06
C ALA A 132 -10.24 -26.78 -5.65
N GLY A 133 -9.38 -26.92 -4.64
CA GLY A 133 -9.70 -26.54 -3.26
C GLY A 133 -9.73 -25.03 -3.06
N VAL A 134 -8.75 -24.34 -3.66
CA VAL A 134 -8.65 -22.87 -3.66
C VAL A 134 -9.84 -22.25 -4.38
N GLU A 135 -10.18 -22.78 -5.54
CA GLU A 135 -11.31 -22.30 -6.33
C GLU A 135 -12.64 -22.46 -5.56
N GLN A 136 -12.84 -23.60 -4.88
CA GLN A 136 -14.01 -23.81 -4.04
C GLN A 136 -14.09 -22.78 -2.91
N GLN A 137 -12.98 -22.46 -2.24
CA GLN A 137 -12.98 -21.42 -1.20
C GLN A 137 -13.39 -20.06 -1.75
N ALA A 138 -12.83 -19.65 -2.89
CA ALA A 138 -13.22 -18.42 -3.56
C ALA A 138 -14.71 -18.43 -3.93
N ARG A 139 -15.24 -19.54 -4.44
CA ARG A 139 -16.68 -19.70 -4.74
C ARG A 139 -17.55 -19.55 -3.49
N MET A 140 -17.17 -20.15 -2.36
CA MET A 140 -17.87 -19.99 -1.08
C MET A 140 -17.81 -18.54 -0.58
N MET A 141 -16.63 -17.92 -0.59
CA MET A 141 -16.46 -16.53 -0.17
C MET A 141 -17.26 -15.56 -1.03
N ARG A 142 -17.34 -15.79 -2.34
CA ARG A 142 -18.25 -15.03 -3.20
C ARG A 142 -19.71 -15.25 -2.79
N GLN A 143 -20.11 -16.52 -2.60
CA GLN A 143 -21.50 -16.91 -2.33
C GLN A 143 -22.04 -16.32 -1.03
N VAL A 144 -21.26 -16.29 0.06
CA VAL A 144 -21.73 -15.78 1.36
C VAL A 144 -22.10 -14.30 1.34
N TRP A 145 -21.51 -13.52 0.42
CA TRP A 145 -21.83 -12.09 0.23
C TRP A 145 -22.95 -11.84 -0.78
N THR A 146 -23.23 -12.78 -1.69
CA THR A 146 -24.15 -12.61 -2.83
C THR A 146 -25.49 -11.99 -2.45
N LYS A 147 -26.16 -12.49 -1.40
CA LYS A 147 -27.48 -11.98 -1.02
C LYS A 147 -27.42 -10.52 -0.59
N ALA A 148 -26.56 -10.20 0.38
CA ALA A 148 -26.42 -8.84 0.89
C ALA A 148 -25.95 -7.88 -0.21
N ALA A 149 -25.03 -8.33 -1.06
CA ALA A 149 -24.52 -7.55 -2.18
C ALA A 149 -25.58 -7.32 -3.28
N ALA A 150 -26.44 -8.30 -3.56
CA ALA A 150 -27.56 -8.15 -4.49
C ALA A 150 -28.54 -7.08 -4.01
N ASP A 151 -28.91 -7.14 -2.72
CA ASP A 151 -29.85 -6.21 -2.08
C ASP A 151 -29.26 -4.79 -2.02
N ALA A 152 -27.94 -4.64 -1.85
CA ALA A 152 -27.25 -3.36 -1.74
C ALA A 152 -26.70 -2.79 -3.05
N GLY A 153 -26.66 -3.56 -4.14
CA GLY A 153 -26.05 -3.17 -5.41
C GLY A 153 -24.52 -3.15 -5.41
N TRP A 154 -23.87 -4.09 -4.72
CA TRP A 154 -22.41 -4.21 -4.62
C TRP A 154 -21.86 -5.31 -5.51
N LEU A 155 -20.70 -5.08 -6.12
CA LEU A 155 -19.90 -6.14 -6.73
C LEU A 155 -19.23 -6.97 -5.63
N VAL A 156 -19.04 -8.26 -5.90
CA VAL A 156 -18.18 -9.12 -5.07
C VAL A 156 -17.15 -9.79 -5.97
N ALA A 157 -15.88 -9.63 -5.63
CA ALA A 157 -14.77 -10.35 -6.25
C ALA A 157 -14.18 -11.29 -5.21
N ALA A 158 -14.08 -12.58 -5.51
CA ALA A 158 -13.29 -13.51 -4.71
C ALA A 158 -12.01 -13.87 -5.47
N VAL A 159 -10.87 -13.81 -4.80
CA VAL A 159 -9.58 -14.18 -5.38
C VAL A 159 -9.36 -15.67 -5.13
N THR A 160 -9.00 -16.41 -6.17
CA THR A 160 -8.54 -17.78 -6.05
C THR A 160 -7.05 -17.71 -5.71
N ASP A 161 -6.70 -17.77 -4.42
CA ASP A 161 -5.32 -17.57 -3.95
C ASP A 161 -4.69 -18.76 -3.21
N GLU A 162 -3.38 -18.65 -3.06
CA GLU A 162 -2.37 -19.72 -3.05
C GLU A 162 -2.20 -20.45 -1.70
N ILE A 163 -3.29 -20.73 -0.97
CA ILE A 163 -3.25 -21.68 0.16
C ILE A 163 -3.87 -23.00 -0.26
N SER A 164 -2.99 -23.90 -0.69
CA SER A 164 -3.38 -25.24 -1.14
C SER A 164 -2.66 -26.32 -0.33
N ARG A 165 -3.36 -27.40 -0.02
CA ARG A 165 -2.73 -28.64 0.46
C ARG A 165 -2.28 -29.46 -0.76
N SER A 166 -1.00 -29.82 -0.80
CA SER A 166 -0.42 -30.79 -1.74
C SER A 166 -0.01 -32.07 -1.00
N SER A 167 0.45 -33.07 -1.75
CA SER A 167 1.11 -34.27 -1.19
C SER A 167 2.39 -33.95 -0.40
N SER A 168 3.02 -32.79 -0.67
CA SER A 168 4.23 -32.31 -0.02
C SER A 168 4.00 -31.39 1.19
N GLY A 169 2.75 -31.11 1.58
CA GLY A 169 2.41 -30.27 2.74
C GLY A 169 1.37 -29.21 2.45
N VAL A 170 1.28 -28.19 3.32
CA VAL A 170 0.49 -26.98 3.07
C VAL A 170 1.38 -26.01 2.29
N ARG A 171 1.02 -25.67 1.06
CA ARG A 171 1.55 -24.50 0.37
C ARG A 171 0.89 -23.26 0.96
N TYR A 172 1.74 -22.33 1.37
CA TYR A 172 1.33 -21.11 2.04
C TYR A 172 2.06 -19.95 1.37
N GLU A 173 1.59 -19.56 0.19
CA GLU A 173 2.08 -18.37 -0.49
C GLU A 173 1.26 -17.15 -0.06
N ILE A 174 1.94 -16.02 0.04
CA ILE A 174 1.39 -14.78 0.59
C ILE A 174 0.97 -13.92 -0.59
N ILE A 175 -0.31 -13.55 -0.64
CA ILE A 175 -0.71 -12.44 -1.51
C ILE A 175 -0.02 -11.18 -1.00
N ARG A 176 0.72 -10.54 -1.90
CA ARG A 176 1.41 -9.30 -1.60
C ARG A 176 0.64 -8.08 -2.08
N PRO A 177 0.98 -6.88 -1.58
CA PRO A 177 0.22 -5.69 -1.94
C PRO A 177 0.31 -5.33 -3.44
N ASP A 178 1.39 -5.67 -4.12
CA ASP A 178 1.55 -5.50 -5.57
C ASP A 178 0.70 -6.51 -6.39
N HIS A 179 0.56 -7.74 -5.91
CA HIS A 179 -0.41 -8.70 -6.44
C HIS A 179 -1.84 -8.17 -6.34
N LEU A 180 -2.17 -7.56 -5.20
CA LEU A 180 -3.47 -6.96 -4.94
C LEU A 180 -3.77 -5.77 -5.85
N GLU A 181 -2.78 -4.90 -6.10
CA GLU A 181 -2.90 -3.83 -7.09
C GLU A 181 -3.15 -4.37 -8.51
N ALA A 182 -2.45 -5.44 -8.90
CA ALA A 182 -2.67 -6.09 -10.19
C ALA A 182 -4.09 -6.67 -10.29
N VAL A 183 -4.61 -7.30 -9.23
CA VAL A 183 -5.99 -7.81 -9.15
C VAL A 183 -7.00 -6.67 -9.28
N LEU A 184 -6.85 -5.59 -8.50
CA LEU A 184 -7.71 -4.41 -8.59
C LEU A 184 -7.71 -3.81 -9.98
N ARG A 185 -6.54 -3.70 -10.62
CA ARG A 185 -6.42 -3.23 -12.01
C ARG A 185 -7.12 -4.17 -13.00
N GLY A 186 -6.96 -5.49 -12.82
CA GLY A 186 -7.65 -6.51 -13.61
C GLY A 186 -9.18 -6.41 -13.52
N ILE A 187 -9.71 -6.07 -12.34
CA ILE A 187 -11.14 -5.83 -12.14
C ILE A 187 -11.56 -4.49 -12.77
N ARG A 188 -10.85 -3.39 -12.51
CA ARG A 188 -11.19 -2.03 -12.98
C ARG A 188 -11.13 -1.87 -14.51
N THR A 189 -10.39 -2.73 -15.20
CA THR A 189 -10.40 -2.78 -16.69
C THR A 189 -11.63 -3.48 -17.26
N ARG A 190 -12.40 -4.20 -16.44
CA ARG A 190 -13.58 -4.98 -16.85
C ARG A 190 -14.88 -4.43 -16.27
N TYR A 191 -14.82 -3.85 -15.08
CA TYR A 191 -15.96 -3.34 -14.31
C TYR A 191 -15.72 -1.88 -13.91
N ASP A 192 -16.76 -1.06 -14.01
CA ASP A 192 -16.72 0.30 -13.51
C ASP A 192 -16.85 0.27 -11.97
N VAL A 193 -15.72 0.35 -11.27
CA VAL A 193 -15.64 0.22 -9.80
C VAL A 193 -15.48 1.58 -9.16
N ASP A 194 -16.27 1.87 -8.12
CA ASP A 194 -16.03 2.98 -7.20
C ASP A 194 -14.83 2.64 -6.29
N GLU A 195 -13.67 3.20 -6.61
CA GLU A 195 -12.43 2.96 -5.89
C GLU A 195 -12.48 3.46 -4.45
N ASP A 196 -13.33 4.45 -4.15
CA ASP A 196 -13.53 4.95 -2.80
C ASP A 196 -14.50 4.09 -2.00
N ARG A 197 -15.21 3.13 -2.62
CA ARG A 197 -16.09 2.18 -1.94
C ARG A 197 -15.71 0.73 -2.22
N THR A 198 -14.41 0.48 -2.13
CA THR A 198 -13.84 -0.87 -2.24
C THR A 198 -13.26 -1.29 -0.89
N PHE A 199 -13.74 -2.38 -0.28
CA PHE A 199 -13.18 -2.92 0.98
C PHE A 199 -12.77 -4.38 0.84
N MET A 200 -11.86 -4.81 1.72
CA MET A 200 -11.39 -6.21 1.78
C MET A 200 -12.14 -7.00 2.84
N THR A 201 -12.38 -8.28 2.61
CA THR A 201 -12.91 -9.19 3.63
C THR A 201 -12.28 -10.56 3.50
N GLY A 202 -12.28 -11.32 4.58
CA GLY A 202 -11.97 -12.74 4.53
C GLY A 202 -12.32 -13.38 5.84
N ILE A 203 -12.37 -14.71 5.83
CA ILE A 203 -12.58 -15.53 7.02
C ILE A 203 -11.25 -16.11 7.49
N SER A 204 -11.01 -16.17 8.80
CA SER A 204 -9.85 -16.84 9.38
C SER A 204 -8.54 -16.35 8.76
N LEU A 205 -7.90 -17.15 7.90
CA LEU A 205 -6.72 -16.78 7.15
C LEU A 205 -6.89 -15.50 6.30
N GLY A 206 -7.92 -15.47 5.46
CA GLY A 206 -8.28 -14.34 4.62
C GLY A 206 -8.56 -13.06 5.42
N SER A 207 -9.05 -13.21 6.65
CA SER A 207 -9.32 -12.06 7.53
C SER A 207 -8.01 -11.34 7.91
N ASN A 208 -6.94 -12.11 8.11
CA ASN A 208 -5.66 -11.56 8.49
C ASN A 208 -4.92 -10.94 7.31
N TYR A 209 -5.05 -11.53 6.11
CA TYR A 209 -4.57 -10.88 4.89
C TYR A 209 -5.25 -9.54 4.67
N ALA A 210 -6.57 -9.45 4.87
CA ALA A 210 -7.29 -8.18 4.78
C ALA A 210 -6.75 -7.13 5.76
N LEU A 211 -6.45 -7.51 7.01
CA LEU A 211 -5.84 -6.62 8.00
C LEU A 211 -4.41 -6.20 7.63
N GLN A 212 -3.54 -7.16 7.27
CA GLN A 212 -2.14 -6.85 6.96
C GLN A 212 -1.98 -6.07 5.67
N CYS A 213 -2.76 -6.38 4.63
CA CYS A 213 -2.81 -5.55 3.42
C CYS A 213 -3.28 -4.13 3.75
N GLY A 214 -4.28 -3.97 4.62
CA GLY A 214 -4.68 -2.68 5.14
C GLY A 214 -3.54 -1.95 5.84
N ALA A 215 -2.77 -2.63 6.70
CA ALA A 215 -1.61 -2.04 7.38
C ALA A 215 -0.46 -1.72 6.41
N CYS A 216 -0.36 -2.42 5.27
CA CYS A 216 0.71 -2.21 4.30
C CYS A 216 0.36 -1.17 3.23
N ARG A 217 -0.91 -1.07 2.82
CA ARG A 217 -1.43 -0.20 1.75
C ARG A 217 -2.88 0.25 2.04
N PRO A 218 -3.14 0.98 3.14
CA PRO A 218 -4.47 1.44 3.52
C PRO A 218 -5.07 2.40 2.50
N GLU A 219 -4.26 2.97 1.62
CA GLU A 219 -4.72 3.84 0.55
C GLU A 219 -5.38 3.10 -0.62
N LEU A 220 -5.40 1.77 -0.65
CA LEU A 220 -6.04 1.01 -1.74
C LEU A 220 -7.53 0.73 -1.51
N PHE A 221 -8.00 0.80 -0.26
CA PHE A 221 -9.35 0.41 0.14
C PHE A 221 -9.96 1.43 1.11
N CYS A 222 -11.29 1.40 1.23
CA CYS A 222 -11.99 2.14 2.28
C CYS A 222 -12.02 1.41 3.63
N GLY A 223 -11.44 0.22 3.72
CA GLY A 223 -11.24 -0.52 4.97
C GLY A 223 -11.32 -2.03 4.81
N SER A 224 -11.56 -2.74 5.91
CA SER A 224 -11.70 -4.20 5.91
C SER A 224 -12.80 -4.75 6.82
N VAL A 225 -13.25 -5.98 6.51
CA VAL A 225 -14.15 -6.79 7.33
C VAL A 225 -13.47 -8.12 7.65
N PRO A 226 -12.68 -8.20 8.73
CA PRO A 226 -12.09 -9.45 9.19
C PRO A 226 -13.15 -10.31 9.90
N VAL A 227 -13.46 -11.47 9.35
CA VAL A 227 -14.42 -12.43 9.94
C VAL A 227 -13.67 -13.57 10.59
N ALA A 228 -14.03 -13.92 11.83
CA ALA A 228 -13.38 -14.97 12.61
C ALA A 228 -11.84 -14.82 12.61
N THR A 229 -11.40 -13.57 12.80
CA THR A 229 -9.98 -13.23 12.84
C THR A 229 -9.36 -13.74 14.14
N GLU A 230 -8.08 -14.09 14.10
CA GLU A 230 -7.30 -14.27 15.33
C GLU A 230 -6.96 -12.94 16.00
N GLY A 231 -7.23 -11.83 15.31
CA GLY A 231 -6.88 -10.48 15.73
C GLY A 231 -5.40 -10.16 15.46
N GLU A 232 -5.12 -8.87 15.55
CA GLU A 232 -3.77 -8.31 15.56
C GLU A 232 -3.66 -7.44 16.81
N ALA A 233 -2.55 -7.55 17.52
CA ALA A 233 -2.33 -6.81 18.76
C ALA A 233 -1.06 -5.95 18.71
N ARG A 234 -0.18 -6.17 17.73
CA ARG A 234 1.07 -5.41 17.58
C ARG A 234 0.72 -3.98 17.20
N ARG A 235 0.97 -3.04 18.11
CA ARG A 235 0.64 -1.63 17.92
C ARG A 235 1.31 -1.05 16.68
N ALA A 236 2.53 -1.47 16.34
CA ALA A 236 3.22 -1.05 15.12
C ALA A 236 2.45 -1.42 13.83
N VAL A 237 1.80 -2.58 13.78
CA VAL A 237 0.97 -2.96 12.63
C VAL A 237 -0.29 -2.09 12.60
N LEU A 238 -0.99 -1.98 13.73
CA LEU A 238 -2.26 -1.26 13.82
C LEU A 238 -2.13 0.26 13.67
N ALA A 239 -1.01 0.86 14.07
CA ALA A 239 -0.73 2.28 13.90
C ALA A 239 -0.84 2.72 12.44
N ASN A 240 -0.58 1.82 11.49
CA ASN A 240 -0.69 2.06 10.06
C ASN A 240 -2.15 2.12 9.53
N LEU A 241 -3.16 1.78 10.34
CA LEU A 241 -4.58 1.75 9.95
C LEU A 241 -5.33 3.08 10.18
N VAL A 242 -4.62 4.19 10.35
CA VAL A 242 -5.17 5.50 10.77
C VAL A 242 -6.40 5.99 10.00
N THR A 243 -6.47 5.69 8.71
CA THR A 243 -7.54 6.09 7.79
C THR A 243 -8.21 4.88 7.15
N TYR A 244 -8.08 3.72 7.78
CA TYR A 244 -8.54 2.43 7.31
C TYR A 244 -9.49 1.80 8.33
N PRO A 245 -10.79 2.11 8.24
CA PRO A 245 -11.79 1.52 9.11
C PRO A 245 -11.78 -0.02 9.04
N SER A 246 -11.91 -0.68 10.18
CA SER A 246 -11.99 -2.15 10.26
C SER A 246 -13.23 -2.59 11.02
N TYR A 247 -14.00 -3.51 10.46
CA TYR A 247 -15.22 -4.04 11.07
C TYR A 247 -15.07 -5.53 11.37
N VAL A 248 -14.76 -5.87 12.62
CA VAL A 248 -14.50 -7.25 13.05
C VAL A 248 -15.80 -7.96 13.42
N LEU A 249 -15.98 -9.17 12.89
CA LEU A 249 -17.05 -10.09 13.26
C LEU A 249 -16.42 -11.37 13.83
N VAL A 250 -16.76 -11.75 15.07
CA VAL A 250 -16.15 -12.91 15.73
C VAL A 250 -17.14 -13.64 16.65
N GLY A 251 -16.95 -14.95 16.82
CA GLY A 251 -17.70 -15.76 17.76
C GLY A 251 -16.90 -15.97 19.05
N ALA A 252 -17.52 -15.74 20.22
CA ALA A 252 -16.84 -15.90 21.51
C ALA A 252 -16.45 -17.36 21.82
N ARG A 253 -17.06 -18.33 21.11
CA ARG A 253 -16.82 -19.77 21.25
C ARG A 253 -16.06 -20.36 20.07
N ASP A 254 -15.45 -19.53 19.24
CA ASP A 254 -14.66 -19.98 18.11
C ASP A 254 -13.43 -20.78 18.59
N ARG A 255 -13.37 -22.06 18.18
CA ARG A 255 -12.28 -23.00 18.50
C ARG A 255 -11.22 -23.09 17.40
N ASN A 256 -11.42 -22.40 16.28
CA ASN A 256 -10.50 -22.40 15.15
C ASN A 256 -9.53 -21.21 15.16
N ILE A 257 -9.73 -20.25 16.06
CA ILE A 257 -8.74 -19.23 16.41
C ILE A 257 -8.06 -19.61 17.72
N ARG A 258 -6.81 -19.17 17.93
CA ARG A 258 -6.07 -19.49 19.16
C ARG A 258 -6.81 -19.09 20.44
N SER A 259 -7.43 -17.90 20.45
CA SER A 259 -8.22 -17.38 21.58
C SER A 259 -8.96 -16.11 21.17
N ILE A 260 -10.14 -15.89 21.78
CA ILE A 260 -10.89 -14.63 21.68
C ILE A 260 -10.13 -13.41 22.24
N ALA A 261 -9.06 -13.64 23.02
CA ALA A 261 -8.21 -12.56 23.52
C ALA A 261 -7.55 -11.74 22.40
N GLY A 262 -7.25 -12.36 21.25
CA GLY A 262 -6.62 -11.67 20.12
C GLY A 262 -7.52 -10.61 19.47
N PRO A 263 -8.76 -10.95 19.05
CA PRO A 263 -9.71 -9.96 18.54
C PRO A 263 -10.07 -8.87 19.55
N ARG A 264 -10.16 -9.22 20.84
CA ARG A 264 -10.37 -8.22 21.90
C ARG A 264 -9.16 -7.29 22.07
N ALA A 265 -7.94 -7.79 21.91
CA ALA A 265 -6.73 -6.96 21.92
C ALA A 265 -6.69 -6.01 20.71
N PHE A 266 -7.08 -6.49 19.51
CA PHE A 266 -7.26 -5.64 18.33
C PHE A 266 -8.19 -4.45 18.64
N ARG A 267 -9.39 -4.74 19.16
CA ARG A 267 -10.37 -3.71 19.53
C ARG A 267 -9.78 -2.71 20.51
N ARG A 268 -9.09 -3.19 21.55
CA ARG A 268 -8.46 -2.35 22.56
C ARG A 268 -7.45 -1.38 21.92
N VAL A 269 -6.50 -1.90 21.13
CA VAL A 269 -5.45 -1.07 20.52
C VAL A 269 -6.02 -0.08 19.49
N MET A 270 -7.00 -0.48 18.67
CA MET A 270 -7.69 0.44 17.75
C MET A 270 -8.43 1.55 18.50
N THR A 271 -9.03 1.24 19.66
CA THR A 271 -9.67 2.23 20.55
C THR A 271 -8.64 3.19 21.14
N GLU A 272 -7.53 2.69 21.67
CA GLU A 272 -6.44 3.50 22.23
C GLU A 272 -5.78 4.40 21.17
N LEU A 273 -5.71 3.96 19.91
CA LEU A 273 -5.22 4.77 18.78
C LEU A 273 -6.25 5.82 18.30
N GLY A 274 -7.50 5.71 18.74
CA GLY A 274 -8.62 6.56 18.31
C GLY A 274 -9.02 6.32 16.85
N TYR A 275 -8.92 5.09 16.37
CA TYR A 275 -9.20 4.73 14.97
C TYR A 275 -10.64 4.22 14.81
N ASP A 276 -11.27 4.54 13.67
CA ASP A 276 -12.63 4.10 13.35
C ASP A 276 -12.67 2.57 13.20
N HIS A 277 -13.45 1.89 14.05
CA HIS A 277 -13.59 0.45 13.97
C HIS A 277 -14.96 -0.01 14.46
N GLY A 278 -15.46 -1.08 13.87
CA GLY A 278 -16.59 -1.87 14.36
C GLY A 278 -16.08 -3.18 14.98
N TYR A 279 -16.75 -3.63 16.03
CA TYR A 279 -16.45 -4.92 16.65
C TYR A 279 -17.75 -5.56 17.14
N GLU A 280 -18.14 -6.66 16.52
CA GLU A 280 -19.27 -7.48 16.95
C GLU A 280 -18.78 -8.87 17.36
N GLU A 281 -19.07 -9.22 18.61
CA GLU A 281 -18.74 -10.51 19.19
C GLU A 281 -20.04 -11.25 19.56
N GLU A 282 -20.26 -12.41 18.96
CA GLU A 282 -21.43 -13.23 19.25
C GLU A 282 -21.13 -14.23 20.38
N ALA A 283 -21.79 -14.05 21.53
CA ALA A 283 -21.54 -14.84 22.75
C ALA A 283 -21.70 -16.36 22.57
N ARG A 284 -22.55 -16.79 21.63
CA ARG A 284 -22.78 -18.19 21.27
C ARG A 284 -22.24 -18.55 19.87
N GLY A 285 -21.67 -17.59 19.16
CA GLY A 285 -21.15 -17.76 17.80
C GLY A 285 -19.87 -18.60 17.77
N GLY A 286 -19.71 -19.34 16.67
CA GLY A 286 -18.51 -20.11 16.35
C GLY A 286 -17.67 -19.42 15.27
N HIS A 287 -17.02 -20.23 14.42
CA HIS A 287 -16.13 -19.74 13.36
C HIS A 287 -16.86 -19.10 12.17
N GLU A 288 -18.11 -19.51 11.93
CA GLU A 288 -18.92 -19.10 10.78
C GLU A 288 -20.31 -18.64 11.23
N GLY A 289 -21.17 -18.21 10.29
CA GLY A 289 -22.58 -17.87 10.57
C GLY A 289 -22.92 -16.37 10.56
N PHE A 290 -21.97 -15.52 10.18
CA PHE A 290 -22.13 -14.05 10.25
C PHE A 290 -22.84 -13.42 9.04
N SER A 291 -23.36 -14.19 8.08
CA SER A 291 -23.94 -13.64 6.85
C SER A 291 -25.15 -12.72 7.09
N HIS A 292 -25.86 -12.94 8.19
CA HIS A 292 -26.96 -12.09 8.63
C HIS A 292 -26.52 -10.66 9.03
N LYS A 293 -25.22 -10.44 9.30
CA LYS A 293 -24.64 -9.13 9.61
C LYS A 293 -24.19 -8.35 8.38
N TYR A 294 -23.97 -9.03 7.25
CA TYR A 294 -23.40 -8.40 6.05
C TYR A 294 -24.20 -7.21 5.50
N PRO A 295 -25.56 -7.19 5.52
CA PRO A 295 -26.30 -5.99 5.12
C PRO A 295 -25.95 -4.74 5.94
N ALA A 296 -25.79 -4.89 7.26
CA ALA A 296 -25.40 -3.79 8.14
C ALA A 296 -23.96 -3.33 7.87
N VAL A 297 -23.05 -4.28 7.60
CA VAL A 297 -21.66 -3.99 7.22
C VAL A 297 -21.58 -3.24 5.89
N LEU A 298 -22.32 -3.66 4.85
CA LEU A 298 -22.36 -2.95 3.57
C LEU A 298 -22.91 -1.52 3.74
N LYS A 299 -23.94 -1.34 4.57
CA LYS A 299 -24.46 0.00 4.92
C LYS A 299 -23.39 0.84 5.63
N TRP A 300 -22.65 0.26 6.57
CA TRP A 300 -21.59 0.93 7.31
C TRP A 300 -20.47 1.43 6.39
N PHE A 301 -19.99 0.57 5.47
CA PHE A 301 -18.97 0.94 4.47
C PHE A 301 -19.50 1.86 3.37
N GLY A 302 -20.77 1.76 2.98
CA GLY A 302 -21.39 2.68 2.02
C GLY A 302 -21.35 4.14 2.46
N SER A 303 -21.36 4.38 3.78
CA SER A 303 -21.22 5.72 4.39
C SER A 303 -19.77 6.16 4.65
N ARG A 304 -18.79 5.29 4.39
CA ARG A 304 -17.36 5.52 4.68
C ARG A 304 -16.53 5.36 3.42
N PRO A 305 -16.65 6.28 2.45
CA PRO A 305 -15.75 6.26 1.31
C PRO A 305 -14.31 6.44 1.79
N ARG A 306 -13.37 5.80 1.09
CA ARG A 306 -11.93 5.96 1.27
C ARG A 306 -11.57 7.45 1.21
N ARG A 307 -10.63 7.86 2.04
CA ARG A 307 -10.23 9.26 2.14
C ARG A 307 -8.76 9.40 1.79
N VAL A 308 -8.51 9.51 0.49
CA VAL A 308 -7.17 9.57 -0.10
C VAL A 308 -6.43 10.86 0.26
N TRP A 309 -7.12 11.99 0.16
CA TRP A 309 -6.56 13.32 0.40
C TRP A 309 -6.86 13.76 1.83
N ARG A 310 -6.00 13.35 2.76
CA ARG A 310 -6.10 13.71 4.18
C ARG A 310 -4.78 14.19 4.74
N GLY A 311 -4.83 15.20 5.59
CA GLY A 311 -3.66 15.72 6.28
C GLY A 311 -2.96 14.71 7.17
N ARG A 312 -3.72 13.82 7.82
CA ARG A 312 -3.17 12.82 8.74
C ARG A 312 -2.75 11.55 8.01
N VAL A 313 -1.45 11.31 7.92
CA VAL A 313 -0.86 10.06 7.42
C VAL A 313 0.00 9.44 8.54
N VAL A 314 0.01 8.12 8.62
CA VAL A 314 0.91 7.36 9.49
C VAL A 314 1.55 6.24 8.69
N ARG A 315 2.87 6.12 8.82
CA ARG A 315 3.67 5.04 8.26
C ARG A 315 4.75 4.69 9.27
N VAL A 316 4.70 3.49 9.82
CA VAL A 316 5.77 2.96 10.68
C VAL A 316 6.18 1.58 10.21
N PRO A 317 7.49 1.24 10.21
CA PRO A 317 7.94 -0.11 9.92
C PRO A 317 7.38 -1.09 10.96
N HIS A 318 7.12 -2.33 10.55
CA HIS A 318 6.62 -3.36 11.47
C HIS A 318 7.11 -4.76 11.07
N PRO A 319 7.14 -5.71 12.03
CA PRO A 319 7.64 -7.05 11.80
C PRO A 319 6.58 -8.01 11.24
N ALA A 320 5.53 -7.50 10.59
CA ALA A 320 4.55 -8.38 9.95
C ALA A 320 5.09 -8.95 8.64
N ILE A 321 4.60 -10.12 8.24
CA ILE A 321 5.08 -10.85 7.06
C ILE A 321 4.87 -10.09 5.75
N THR A 322 3.87 -9.21 5.68
CA THR A 322 3.78 -8.20 4.63
C THR A 322 4.36 -6.89 5.15
N ALA A 323 5.37 -6.33 4.48
CA ALA A 323 5.99 -5.07 4.89
C ALA A 323 5.27 -3.86 4.28
N PRO A 324 5.24 -2.70 4.98
CA PRO A 324 4.67 -1.48 4.44
C PRO A 324 5.58 -0.91 3.35
N ASP A 325 4.97 -0.43 2.27
CA ASP A 325 5.74 0.14 1.17
C ASP A 325 6.36 1.52 1.54
N ARG A 326 7.18 2.07 0.63
CA ARG A 326 7.81 3.39 0.78
C ARG A 326 6.81 4.53 0.73
N ARG A 327 5.79 4.38 -0.11
CA ARG A 327 4.72 5.36 -0.30
C ARG A 327 3.50 5.02 0.54
N ARG A 328 2.97 6.03 1.23
CA ARG A 328 1.72 6.00 1.96
C ARG A 328 0.91 7.25 1.60
N TYR A 329 -0.24 7.06 0.96
CA TYR A 329 -1.06 8.16 0.42
C TYR A 329 -0.22 9.14 -0.45
N TRP A 330 -0.04 10.37 0.03
CA TRP A 330 0.66 11.45 -0.63
C TRP A 330 2.11 11.63 -0.17
N ILE A 331 2.64 10.76 0.71
CA ILE A 331 4.02 10.84 1.20
C ILE A 331 4.77 9.57 0.81
N ALA A 332 5.94 9.70 0.19
CA ALA A 332 6.87 8.60 -0.01
C ALA A 332 8.21 8.92 0.62
N ALA A 333 8.78 7.94 1.31
CA ALA A 333 10.17 7.97 1.74
C ALA A 333 11.08 7.30 0.71
N ASP A 334 12.37 7.54 0.80
CA ASP A 334 13.40 6.87 0.02
C ASP A 334 13.64 5.40 0.44
N THR A 335 13.22 5.01 1.65
CA THR A 335 13.42 3.67 2.23
C THR A 335 12.16 3.10 2.88
N ARG A 336 12.03 1.76 2.91
CA ARG A 336 10.96 1.06 3.66
C ARG A 336 11.21 0.99 5.16
N GLN A 337 12.28 1.57 5.67
CA GLN A 337 12.52 1.64 7.11
C GLN A 337 12.04 2.97 7.73
N ALA A 338 11.72 3.95 6.89
CA ALA A 338 11.30 5.28 7.32
C ALA A 338 10.06 5.27 8.20
N ALA A 339 10.08 5.92 9.35
CA ALA A 339 8.87 6.19 10.12
C ALA A 339 8.44 7.64 9.88
N PHE A 340 7.16 7.86 9.57
CA PHE A 340 6.63 9.21 9.50
C PHE A 340 5.16 9.32 9.89
N THR A 341 4.81 10.47 10.44
CA THR A 341 3.42 10.93 10.57
C THR A 341 3.29 12.33 9.99
N SER A 342 2.07 12.68 9.59
CA SER A 342 1.79 14.03 9.11
C SER A 342 0.51 14.62 9.69
N SER A 343 0.42 15.94 9.59
CA SER A 343 -0.81 16.71 9.73
C SER A 343 -0.79 17.86 8.72
N LEU A 344 -1.96 18.45 8.47
CA LEU A 344 -2.13 19.57 7.55
C LEU A 344 -2.94 20.66 8.24
N ASP A 345 -2.44 21.89 8.19
CA ASP A 345 -3.24 23.10 8.34
C ASP A 345 -3.58 23.64 6.94
N ALA A 346 -4.82 23.41 6.52
CA ALA A 346 -5.31 23.85 5.21
C ALA A 346 -5.45 25.38 5.11
N GLY A 347 -5.64 26.09 6.23
CA GLY A 347 -5.75 27.55 6.25
C GLY A 347 -4.42 28.23 5.91
N THR A 348 -3.31 27.63 6.32
CA THR A 348 -1.95 28.14 6.07
C THR A 348 -1.18 27.34 5.01
N ASN A 349 -1.80 26.32 4.42
CA ASN A 349 -1.18 25.43 3.44
C ASN A 349 0.11 24.75 3.96
N ARG A 350 0.10 24.41 5.25
CA ARG A 350 1.25 23.94 6.00
C ARG A 350 1.14 22.44 6.28
N LEU A 351 2.06 21.68 5.72
CA LEU A 351 2.24 20.25 5.93
C LEU A 351 3.30 20.04 7.02
N GLU A 352 2.86 19.54 8.17
CA GLU A 352 3.73 19.18 9.29
C GLU A 352 4.02 17.69 9.23
N ILE A 353 5.29 17.30 9.21
CA ILE A 353 5.74 15.92 9.11
C ILE A 353 6.72 15.63 10.26
N THR A 354 6.39 14.63 11.07
CA THR A 354 7.35 14.02 11.99
C THR A 354 7.96 12.82 11.29
N ALA A 355 9.28 12.75 11.17
CA ALA A 355 9.98 11.72 10.39
C ALA A 355 11.26 11.21 11.05
N GLY A 356 11.64 9.98 10.71
CA GLY A 356 12.87 9.30 11.12
C GLY A 356 13.27 8.21 10.12
N ALA A 357 14.54 7.81 10.15
CA ALA A 357 15.10 6.73 9.31
C ALA A 357 14.88 6.93 7.79
N LEU A 358 15.22 8.11 7.28
CA LEU A 358 15.11 8.47 5.85
C LEU A 358 16.13 9.56 5.48
N THR A 359 16.35 9.81 4.20
CA THR A 359 17.13 10.99 3.74
C THR A 359 16.35 11.92 2.83
N ARG A 360 15.20 11.47 2.32
CA ARG A 360 14.39 12.23 1.37
C ARG A 360 12.91 11.88 1.51
N LEU A 361 12.06 12.89 1.34
CA LEU A 361 10.63 12.75 1.18
C LEU A 361 10.18 13.21 -0.20
N ASP A 362 9.22 12.50 -0.75
CA ASP A 362 8.56 12.80 -2.00
C ASP A 362 7.05 12.93 -1.77
N LEU A 363 6.55 14.15 -1.91
CA LEU A 363 5.18 14.54 -1.61
C LEU A 363 4.38 14.68 -2.90
N TRP A 364 3.33 13.88 -3.01
CA TRP A 364 2.44 13.80 -4.17
C TRP A 364 1.14 14.54 -3.86
N LEU A 365 1.05 15.79 -4.28
CA LEU A 365 0.03 16.74 -3.85
C LEU A 365 -1.14 16.82 -4.85
N SER A 366 -2.25 17.39 -4.40
CA SER A 366 -3.43 17.74 -5.21
C SER A 366 -4.14 18.94 -4.58
N ASP A 367 -4.90 19.70 -5.38
CA ASP A 367 -5.80 20.75 -4.91
C ASP A 367 -6.87 20.25 -3.92
N ARG A 368 -7.06 18.93 -3.83
CA ARG A 368 -7.93 18.28 -2.84
C ARG A 368 -7.28 18.16 -1.46
N LEU A 369 -5.97 18.34 -1.37
CA LEU A 369 -5.20 18.30 -0.13
C LEU A 369 -4.73 19.70 0.28
N VAL A 370 -4.13 20.44 -0.64
CA VAL A 370 -3.51 21.76 -0.41
C VAL A 370 -4.04 22.76 -1.44
N ASP A 371 -3.94 24.05 -1.16
CA ASP A 371 -4.21 25.09 -2.16
C ASP A 371 -2.95 25.35 -2.99
N LEU A 372 -2.90 24.85 -4.23
CA LEU A 372 -1.71 24.99 -5.09
C LEU A 372 -1.55 26.40 -5.70
N ASP A 373 -2.53 27.30 -5.49
CA ASP A 373 -2.39 28.72 -5.86
C ASP A 373 -1.67 29.53 -4.77
N ARG A 374 -1.32 28.88 -3.65
CA ARG A 374 -0.57 29.44 -2.53
C ARG A 374 0.71 28.65 -2.30
N ASN A 375 1.70 29.27 -1.65
CA ASN A 375 2.89 28.54 -1.22
C ASN A 375 2.49 27.32 -0.40
N VAL A 376 3.04 26.16 -0.74
CA VAL A 376 2.95 24.97 0.10
C VAL A 376 4.13 25.03 1.04
N ARG A 377 3.88 25.01 2.36
CA ARG A 377 4.95 24.98 3.36
C ARG A 377 5.10 23.58 3.92
N VAL A 378 6.26 22.95 3.71
CA VAL A 378 6.60 21.63 4.25
C VAL A 378 7.55 21.81 5.42
N VAL A 379 7.12 21.33 6.58
CA VAL A 379 7.87 21.38 7.83
C VAL A 379 8.15 19.96 8.27
N VAL A 380 9.43 19.61 8.42
CA VAL A 380 9.87 18.29 8.87
C VAL A 380 10.57 18.44 10.21
N ASN A 381 10.06 17.77 11.25
CA ASN A 381 10.58 17.84 12.61
C ASN A 381 10.79 19.29 13.11
N GLY A 382 9.88 20.19 12.74
CA GLY A 382 9.91 21.62 13.10
C GLY A 382 10.78 22.50 12.20
N VAL A 383 11.47 21.95 11.20
CA VAL A 383 12.31 22.70 10.24
C VAL A 383 11.58 22.85 8.92
N VAL A 384 11.46 24.08 8.41
CA VAL A 384 10.89 24.35 7.08
C VAL A 384 11.89 23.88 6.01
N LEU A 385 11.48 22.91 5.20
CA LEU A 385 12.30 22.38 4.09
C LEU A 385 11.80 22.79 2.71
N HIS A 386 10.56 23.28 2.62
CA HIS A 386 9.99 23.85 1.40
C HIS A 386 8.96 24.92 1.77
N ASP A 387 8.99 26.05 1.07
CA ASP A 387 8.00 27.13 1.18
C ASP A 387 7.94 27.91 -0.14
N ALA A 388 7.23 27.34 -1.10
CA ALA A 388 7.09 27.92 -2.43
C ALA A 388 5.81 27.43 -3.11
N LEU A 389 5.39 28.15 -4.15
CA LEU A 389 4.36 27.69 -5.07
C LEU A 389 4.77 26.35 -5.70
N VAL A 390 3.81 25.44 -5.82
CA VAL A 390 4.01 24.13 -6.43
C VAL A 390 3.17 24.05 -7.69
N ARG A 391 3.82 23.77 -8.81
CA ARG A 391 3.13 23.75 -10.12
C ARG A 391 2.30 22.47 -10.25
N ARG A 392 1.11 22.64 -10.81
CA ARG A 392 0.27 21.53 -11.26
C ARG A 392 0.91 20.84 -12.46
N ASP A 393 0.88 19.52 -12.48
CA ASP A 393 1.43 18.63 -13.48
C ASP A 393 0.33 17.66 -13.96
N PRO A 394 -0.31 17.95 -15.11
CA PRO A 394 -1.32 17.05 -15.69
C PRO A 394 -0.73 15.73 -16.19
N HIS A 395 0.56 15.68 -16.54
CA HIS A 395 1.22 14.44 -16.93
C HIS A 395 1.33 13.49 -15.74
N LEU A 396 1.68 14.00 -14.55
CA LEU A 396 1.67 13.23 -13.30
C LEU A 396 0.31 12.58 -13.04
N ALA A 397 -0.76 13.35 -13.21
CA ALA A 397 -2.14 12.89 -13.02
C ALA A 397 -2.47 11.72 -13.97
N LEU A 398 -2.23 11.93 -15.27
CA LEU A 398 -2.50 10.96 -16.33
C LEU A 398 -1.66 9.68 -16.18
N GLU A 399 -0.38 9.82 -15.87
CA GLU A 399 0.52 8.69 -15.66
C GLU A 399 0.14 7.88 -14.41
N THR A 400 -0.29 8.57 -13.34
CA THR A 400 -0.75 7.89 -12.12
C THR A 400 -2.01 7.07 -12.37
N VAL A 401 -3.02 7.62 -13.04
CA VAL A 401 -4.24 6.84 -13.33
C VAL A 401 -3.95 5.70 -14.33
N ARG A 402 -3.06 5.90 -15.32
CA ARG A 402 -2.66 4.85 -16.27
C ARG A 402 -2.01 3.64 -15.58
N THR A 403 -1.11 3.91 -14.64
CA THR A 403 -0.34 2.88 -13.94
C THR A 403 -1.16 2.18 -12.87
N THR A 404 -1.92 2.93 -12.08
CA THR A 404 -2.66 2.38 -10.92
C THR A 404 -4.10 1.97 -11.24
N GLY A 405 -4.70 2.53 -12.29
CA GLY A 405 -6.12 2.39 -12.59
C GLY A 405 -7.06 3.02 -11.55
N ASP A 406 -6.55 3.80 -10.59
CA ASP A 406 -7.35 4.44 -9.54
C ASP A 406 -7.70 5.88 -9.92
N ARG A 407 -8.95 6.12 -10.32
CA ARG A 407 -9.39 7.45 -10.79
C ARG A 407 -9.59 8.48 -9.68
N ARG A 408 -9.52 8.06 -8.41
CA ARG A 408 -9.76 8.91 -7.24
C ARG A 408 -8.47 9.29 -6.53
N ARG A 409 -7.40 8.50 -6.71
CA ARG A 409 -6.04 8.75 -6.20
C ARG A 409 -5.12 9.29 -7.30
N VAL A 410 -5.41 10.53 -7.72
CA VAL A 410 -4.72 11.20 -8.83
C VAL A 410 -3.97 12.43 -8.32
N PRO A 411 -2.68 12.32 -8.00
CA PRO A 411 -1.85 13.48 -7.65
C PRO A 411 -1.66 14.37 -8.87
N THR A 412 -1.66 15.67 -8.64
CA THR A 412 -1.56 16.71 -9.67
C THR A 412 -0.37 17.61 -9.44
N ALA A 413 0.46 17.36 -8.43
CA ALA A 413 1.68 18.11 -8.17
C ALA A 413 2.66 17.23 -7.38
N ARG A 414 3.94 17.58 -7.42
CA ARG A 414 4.99 16.85 -6.71
C ARG A 414 6.00 17.81 -6.08
N VAL A 415 6.39 17.54 -4.84
CA VAL A 415 7.46 18.24 -4.13
C VAL A 415 8.43 17.20 -3.60
N VAL A 416 9.71 17.37 -3.86
CA VAL A 416 10.76 16.54 -3.27
C VAL A 416 11.53 17.40 -2.29
N VAL A 417 11.73 16.90 -1.06
CA VAL A 417 12.56 17.54 -0.05
C VAL A 417 13.62 16.58 0.43
N ASP A 418 14.88 17.03 0.41
CA ASP A 418 15.97 16.34 1.09
C ASP A 418 15.91 16.68 2.58
N VAL A 419 16.13 15.67 3.43
CA VAL A 419 16.00 15.78 4.88
C VAL A 419 17.37 15.61 5.52
N PRO A 420 18.05 16.70 5.93
CA PRO A 420 19.36 16.63 6.55
C PRO A 420 19.34 15.81 7.85
N ALA A 421 20.40 15.06 8.13
CA ALA A 421 20.51 14.22 9.33
C ALA A 421 20.20 14.97 10.64
N LYS A 422 20.69 16.22 10.77
CA LYS A 422 20.40 17.11 11.92
C LYS A 422 18.91 17.36 12.18
N VAL A 423 18.07 17.28 11.15
CA VAL A 423 16.61 17.44 11.28
C VAL A 423 15.98 16.20 11.96
N LEU A 424 16.61 15.03 11.82
CA LEU A 424 16.15 13.76 12.37
C LEU A 424 16.66 13.48 13.79
N GLU A 425 17.65 14.23 14.27
CA GLU A 425 18.25 14.09 15.61
C GLU A 425 17.35 14.55 16.76
N SER A 426 16.19 15.12 16.46
CA SER A 426 15.26 15.63 17.47
C SER A 426 14.67 14.51 18.35
N LYS A 427 15.12 14.42 19.60
CA LYS A 427 14.64 13.46 20.61
C LYS A 427 13.11 13.49 20.79
N LYS A 428 12.50 14.68 20.72
CA LYS A 428 11.04 14.87 20.83
C LYS A 428 10.30 14.14 19.70
N HIS A 429 10.74 14.33 18.47
CA HIS A 429 10.11 13.75 17.28
C HIS A 429 10.34 12.23 17.22
N ARG A 430 11.55 11.77 17.58
CA ARG A 430 11.86 10.35 17.74
C ARG A 430 10.94 9.70 18.77
N ALA A 431 10.83 10.27 19.97
CA ALA A 431 9.93 9.78 21.01
C ALA A 431 8.45 9.76 20.58
N ALA A 432 8.02 10.69 19.72
CA ALA A 432 6.66 10.69 19.18
C ALA A 432 6.42 9.51 18.22
N LEU A 433 7.41 9.14 17.40
CA LEU A 433 7.35 7.95 16.54
C LEU A 433 7.42 6.66 17.37
N ASP A 434 8.28 6.61 18.39
CA ASP A 434 8.45 5.44 19.25
C ASP A 434 7.14 5.08 19.99
N ARG A 435 6.35 6.09 20.41
CA ARG A 435 5.02 5.87 21.02
C ARG A 435 4.00 5.19 20.10
N LEU A 436 4.19 5.26 18.78
CA LEU A 436 3.31 4.58 17.82
C LEU A 436 3.62 3.09 17.70
N VAL A 437 4.77 2.65 18.20
CA VAL A 437 5.24 1.27 18.07
C VAL A 437 5.50 0.59 19.43
N THR A 438 5.57 1.35 20.52
CA THR A 438 5.77 0.83 21.88
C THR A 438 4.46 0.25 22.44
N ASP A 439 4.42 -1.06 22.68
CA ASP A 439 3.27 -1.75 23.30
C ASP A 439 3.20 -1.48 24.82
N SER A 440 1.99 -1.38 25.38
CA SER A 440 1.74 -1.12 26.80
C SER A 440 1.76 -2.38 27.69
N ALA A 441 2.66 -3.33 27.41
CA ALA A 441 2.74 -4.68 28.01
C ALA A 441 1.78 -5.72 27.39
N GLU A 442 2.40 -6.80 26.91
CA GLU A 442 1.86 -8.10 26.44
C GLU A 442 1.03 -8.15 25.14
N LEU A 443 1.67 -8.58 24.04
CA LEU A 443 1.64 -9.97 23.53
C LEU A 443 2.49 -10.03 22.23
N PRO A 444 3.78 -10.43 22.30
CA PRO A 444 4.68 -10.43 21.14
C PRO A 444 4.43 -11.60 20.18
N ARG A 445 3.28 -12.27 20.28
CA ARG A 445 3.01 -13.49 19.53
C ARG A 445 2.43 -13.13 18.18
N LEU A 446 3.13 -13.57 17.13
CA LEU A 446 2.56 -13.66 15.80
C LEU A 446 1.18 -14.33 15.88
N ALA A 447 0.25 -13.81 15.08
CA ALA A 447 -0.96 -14.55 14.77
C ALA A 447 -0.54 -15.95 14.25
N TYR A 448 -1.29 -16.98 14.63
CA TYR A 448 -1.00 -18.38 14.32
C TYR A 448 -0.74 -18.59 12.84
N TRP A 449 -1.53 -17.96 11.97
CA TRP A 449 -1.30 -18.06 10.54
C TRP A 449 0.07 -17.53 10.09
N GLU A 450 0.53 -16.42 10.67
CA GLU A 450 1.78 -15.79 10.27
C GLU A 450 2.96 -16.67 10.70
N HIS A 451 2.79 -17.40 11.81
CA HIS A 451 3.72 -18.45 12.20
C HIS A 451 3.75 -19.59 11.16
N TYR A 452 2.61 -20.07 10.66
CA TYR A 452 2.59 -21.08 9.58
C TYR A 452 3.24 -20.58 8.30
N ALA A 453 2.93 -19.34 7.91
CA ALA A 453 3.48 -18.70 6.73
C ALA A 453 5.00 -18.62 6.81
N LEU A 454 5.54 -18.07 7.91
CA LEU A 454 6.99 -17.99 8.13
C LEU A 454 7.65 -19.36 8.18
N ARG A 455 7.02 -20.34 8.83
CA ARG A 455 7.53 -21.71 8.88
C ARG A 455 7.63 -22.29 7.46
N HIS A 456 6.56 -22.20 6.68
CA HIS A 456 6.53 -22.67 5.30
C HIS A 456 7.62 -22.01 4.45
N LEU A 457 7.77 -20.69 4.54
CA LEU A 457 8.78 -19.95 3.76
C LEU A 457 10.21 -20.34 4.17
N ARG A 458 10.47 -20.57 5.46
CA ARG A 458 11.78 -21.04 5.95
C ARG A 458 12.12 -22.45 5.47
N GLU A 459 11.12 -23.33 5.39
CA GLU A 459 11.30 -24.71 4.92
C GLU A 459 11.49 -24.79 3.39
N THR A 460 10.97 -23.82 2.64
CA THR A 460 10.88 -23.90 1.17
C THR A 460 11.78 -22.95 0.40
N ARG A 461 12.39 -21.95 1.05
CA ARG A 461 13.31 -21.00 0.43
C ARG A 461 14.75 -21.36 0.72
N LYS A 462 15.61 -21.26 -0.30
CA LYS A 462 17.06 -21.35 -0.09
C LYS A 462 17.48 -20.21 0.81
N GLN A 463 18.19 -20.55 1.88
CA GLN A 463 18.93 -19.55 2.61
C GLN A 463 20.10 -19.11 1.76
N ALA A 464 20.50 -17.87 1.97
CA ALA A 464 21.50 -17.29 1.11
C ALA A 464 22.93 -17.73 1.47
N GLY A 465 23.14 -18.23 2.69
CA GLY A 465 24.40 -18.82 3.15
C GLY A 465 25.45 -17.77 3.55
N TRP A 466 25.08 -16.82 4.40
CA TRP A 466 26.02 -15.87 5.00
C TRP A 466 25.82 -15.75 6.50
N THR A 467 26.88 -15.38 7.20
CA THR A 467 26.82 -14.81 8.54
C THR A 467 27.60 -13.50 8.58
N GLY A 468 27.38 -12.71 9.63
CA GLY A 468 27.99 -11.40 9.75
C GLY A 468 27.52 -10.67 10.99
N THR A 469 28.09 -9.50 11.19
CA THR A 469 27.78 -8.63 12.32
C THR A 469 27.48 -7.22 11.82
N ALA A 470 26.81 -6.44 12.66
CA ALA A 470 26.55 -5.06 12.35
C ALA A 470 27.85 -4.25 12.47
N LYS A 471 28.08 -3.32 11.54
CA LYS A 471 29.25 -2.43 11.50
C LYS A 471 28.81 -0.99 11.42
N ASP A 472 29.37 -0.13 12.25
CA ASP A 472 29.08 1.30 12.22
C ASP A 472 29.77 1.95 11.02
N LEU A 473 29.04 2.82 10.34
CA LEU A 473 29.48 3.58 9.18
C LEU A 473 29.45 5.08 9.49
N ALA A 474 30.15 5.86 8.67
CA ALA A 474 30.11 7.32 8.77
C ALA A 474 28.68 7.87 8.68
N GLY A 475 28.44 9.00 9.34
CA GLY A 475 27.13 9.67 9.34
C GLY A 475 26.05 8.96 10.16
N GLY A 476 26.45 8.15 11.16
CA GLY A 476 25.50 7.46 12.05
C GLY A 476 24.72 6.33 11.37
N ARG A 477 25.22 5.85 10.23
CA ARG A 477 24.66 4.72 9.48
C ARG A 477 25.20 3.40 9.99
N ARG A 478 24.51 2.33 9.64
CA ARG A 478 24.95 0.95 9.90
C ARG A 478 25.16 0.19 8.59
N GLY A 479 25.96 -0.86 8.66
CA GLY A 479 26.20 -1.82 7.60
C GLY A 479 26.26 -3.25 8.16
N PHE A 480 26.34 -4.23 7.28
CA PHE A 480 26.49 -5.64 7.65
C PHE A 480 27.81 -6.19 7.11
N GLU A 481 28.76 -6.45 8.01
CA GLU A 481 30.05 -7.03 7.65
C GLU A 481 29.95 -8.55 7.57
N ILE A 482 30.26 -9.10 6.40
CA ILE A 482 30.18 -10.53 6.13
C ILE A 482 31.33 -11.25 6.84
N ALA A 483 30.98 -12.13 7.78
CA ALA A 483 31.93 -12.95 8.53
C ALA A 483 32.18 -14.30 7.84
N THR A 484 31.12 -14.93 7.31
CA THR A 484 31.24 -16.19 6.56
C THR A 484 30.33 -16.18 5.34
N VAL A 485 30.74 -16.91 4.31
CA VAL A 485 29.93 -17.24 3.14
C VAL A 485 30.04 -18.75 2.95
N GLU A 486 28.91 -19.44 2.89
CA GLU A 486 28.87 -20.90 2.74
C GLU A 486 29.20 -21.30 1.29
N ASP A 487 30.11 -22.25 1.12
CA ASP A 487 30.52 -22.74 -0.19
C ASP A 487 29.33 -23.33 -0.96
N GLY A 488 29.17 -22.92 -2.22
CA GLY A 488 28.07 -23.35 -3.08
C GLY A 488 26.69 -22.74 -2.76
N ALA A 489 26.57 -21.96 -1.69
CA ALA A 489 25.34 -21.23 -1.36
C ALA A 489 25.07 -20.09 -2.35
N PRO A 490 23.83 -19.58 -2.42
CA PRO A 490 23.47 -18.48 -3.31
C PRO A 490 24.40 -17.26 -3.23
N ALA A 491 24.85 -16.91 -2.02
CA ALA A 491 25.73 -15.76 -1.81
C ALA A 491 27.13 -15.96 -2.38
N ALA A 492 27.71 -17.15 -2.20
CA ALA A 492 29.00 -17.50 -2.81
C ALA A 492 28.91 -17.44 -4.34
N LYS A 493 27.84 -18.00 -4.92
CA LYS A 493 27.58 -17.99 -6.37
C LYS A 493 27.41 -16.58 -6.92
N ALA A 494 26.85 -15.67 -6.12
CA ALA A 494 26.72 -14.27 -6.46
C ALA A 494 28.02 -13.46 -6.30
N GLY A 495 29.09 -14.05 -5.76
CA GLY A 495 30.37 -13.38 -5.56
C GLY A 495 30.45 -12.51 -4.30
N LEU A 496 29.59 -12.77 -3.30
CA LEU A 496 29.73 -12.20 -1.96
C LEU A 496 30.98 -12.83 -1.30
N LYS A 497 31.78 -12.00 -0.61
CA LYS A 497 33.04 -12.42 0.00
C LYS A 497 33.06 -12.08 1.49
N VAL A 498 33.84 -12.83 2.25
CA VAL A 498 34.17 -12.49 3.64
C VAL A 498 34.87 -11.13 3.68
N GLY A 499 34.48 -10.28 4.64
CA GLY A 499 34.96 -8.91 4.79
C GLY A 499 34.20 -7.87 3.94
N ASP A 500 33.29 -8.28 3.07
CA ASP A 500 32.39 -7.33 2.41
C ASP A 500 31.50 -6.64 3.44
N ILE A 501 31.29 -5.33 3.27
CA ILE A 501 30.35 -4.56 4.07
C ILE A 501 29.12 -4.27 3.20
N VAL A 502 27.99 -4.91 3.51
CA VAL A 502 26.72 -4.58 2.87
C VAL A 502 26.24 -3.22 3.38
N GLU A 503 26.07 -2.28 2.48
CA GLU A 503 25.64 -0.91 2.78
C GLU A 503 24.15 -0.70 2.54
N THR A 504 23.57 -1.41 1.55
CA THR A 504 22.13 -1.37 1.26
C THR A 504 21.62 -2.71 0.72
N PHE A 505 20.33 -3.00 0.92
CA PHE A 505 19.63 -4.16 0.37
C PHE A 505 18.29 -3.72 -0.26
N ASP A 506 18.04 -4.08 -1.53
CA ASP A 506 16.92 -3.61 -2.36
C ASP A 506 16.68 -2.09 -2.25
N GLY A 507 17.78 -1.34 -2.25
CA GLY A 507 17.79 0.12 -2.11
C GLY A 507 17.43 0.63 -0.71
N ASN A 508 17.34 -0.22 0.32
CA ASN A 508 17.17 0.20 1.72
C ASN A 508 18.53 0.25 2.43
N PRO A 509 18.89 1.37 3.07
CA PRO A 509 20.07 1.46 3.93
C PRO A 509 19.81 0.81 5.29
N PHE A 510 20.83 0.71 6.15
CA PHE A 510 20.66 0.42 7.58
C PHE A 510 20.91 1.68 8.43
N PHE A 511 20.12 1.83 9.49
CA PHE A 511 20.19 2.89 10.49
C PHE A 511 20.77 2.37 11.81
N ALA A 512 21.14 3.29 12.71
CA ALA A 512 21.91 3.00 13.92
C ALA A 512 21.31 1.88 14.79
N ASP A 513 19.98 1.85 14.95
CA ASP A 513 19.30 0.91 15.85
C ASP A 513 18.95 -0.43 15.19
N ASP A 514 19.32 -0.63 13.92
CA ASP A 514 18.98 -1.84 13.18
C ASP A 514 19.83 -3.05 13.61
N ASP A 515 19.23 -4.24 13.47
CA ASP A 515 19.97 -5.50 13.30
C ASP A 515 19.98 -5.83 11.80
N PRO A 516 21.06 -5.49 11.06
CA PRO A 516 21.13 -5.68 9.62
C PRO A 516 20.93 -7.14 9.19
N GLY A 517 21.48 -8.09 9.97
CA GLY A 517 21.39 -9.51 9.67
C GLY A 517 19.96 -10.03 9.82
N ALA A 518 19.27 -9.66 10.89
CA ALA A 518 17.86 -10.01 11.08
C ALA A 518 16.96 -9.35 10.02
N LEU A 519 17.20 -8.08 9.70
CA LEU A 519 16.46 -7.36 8.68
C LEU A 519 16.60 -8.03 7.30
N MET A 520 17.82 -8.30 6.85
CA MET A 520 18.04 -8.96 5.56
C MET A 520 17.43 -10.36 5.52
N ARG A 521 17.60 -11.17 6.58
CA ARG A 521 16.97 -12.51 6.64
C ARG A 521 15.46 -12.44 6.55
N MET A 522 14.83 -11.51 7.28
CA MET A 522 13.39 -11.32 7.20
C MET A 522 12.95 -10.77 5.85
N TRP A 523 13.73 -9.88 5.24
CA TRP A 523 13.47 -9.37 3.90
C TRP A 523 13.49 -10.49 2.86
N CYS A 524 14.51 -11.36 2.88
CA CYS A 524 14.60 -12.54 2.02
C CYS A 524 13.40 -13.50 2.19
N LEU A 525 12.79 -13.55 3.37
CA LEU A 525 11.59 -14.36 3.60
C LEU A 525 10.31 -13.70 3.08
N ARG A 526 10.21 -12.36 3.16
CA ARG A 526 8.96 -11.63 2.85
C ARG A 526 8.87 -11.18 1.40
N GLU A 527 9.96 -10.68 0.85
CA GLU A 527 9.95 -9.89 -0.39
C GLU A 527 10.44 -10.70 -1.60
N GLU A 528 11.29 -11.71 -1.39
CA GLU A 528 11.84 -12.51 -2.48
C GLU A 528 10.82 -13.52 -3.02
N TYR A 529 10.93 -13.88 -4.29
CA TYR A 529 10.15 -14.93 -4.94
C TYR A 529 10.93 -15.43 -6.15
N PRO A 530 10.52 -16.55 -6.77
CA PRO A 530 11.23 -17.06 -7.94
C PRO A 530 11.46 -15.96 -8.99
N GLY A 531 12.72 -15.68 -9.30
CA GLY A 531 13.12 -14.70 -10.31
C GLY A 531 13.40 -13.26 -9.82
N THR A 532 13.24 -12.90 -8.54
CA THR A 532 13.65 -11.55 -8.06
C THR A 532 15.09 -11.46 -7.57
N GLY A 533 15.50 -12.34 -6.67
CA GLY A 533 16.81 -12.28 -6.01
C GLY A 533 17.01 -11.00 -5.17
N LEU A 534 17.86 -11.09 -4.15
CA LEU A 534 18.20 -9.97 -3.29
C LEU A 534 19.27 -9.10 -3.95
N MET A 535 18.97 -7.83 -4.21
CA MET A 535 19.97 -6.87 -4.64
C MET A 535 20.68 -6.26 -3.43
N ILE A 536 22.00 -6.33 -3.38
CA ILE A 536 22.80 -5.68 -2.34
C ILE A 536 23.87 -4.78 -2.95
N ARG A 537 24.15 -3.68 -2.27
CA ARG A 537 25.34 -2.86 -2.52
C ARG A 537 26.35 -3.17 -1.43
N VAL A 538 27.54 -3.59 -1.82
CA VAL A 538 28.63 -3.92 -0.91
C VAL A 538 29.82 -3.01 -1.14
N ARG A 539 30.56 -2.73 -0.06
CA ARG A 539 31.91 -2.17 -0.11
C ARG A 539 32.90 -3.28 0.21
N ARG A 540 33.80 -3.55 -0.73
CA ARG A 540 34.87 -4.56 -0.62
C ARG A 540 35.95 -4.09 0.35
N ALA A 541 36.76 -5.03 0.83
CA ALA A 541 37.95 -4.71 1.64
C ALA A 541 38.95 -3.79 0.92
N SER A 542 39.00 -3.82 -0.42
CA SER A 542 39.78 -2.90 -1.25
C SER A 542 39.27 -1.45 -1.25
N GLY A 543 38.06 -1.21 -0.73
CA GLY A 543 37.37 0.08 -0.75
C GLY A 543 36.41 0.26 -1.93
N GLU A 544 36.44 -0.62 -2.93
CA GLU A 544 35.54 -0.55 -4.10
C GLU A 544 34.10 -0.91 -3.75
N SER A 545 33.13 -0.26 -4.40
CA SER A 545 31.72 -0.61 -4.30
C SER A 545 31.31 -1.58 -5.41
N ALA A 546 30.45 -2.55 -5.10
CA ALA A 546 29.84 -3.44 -6.07
C ALA A 546 28.34 -3.62 -5.80
N GLU A 547 27.55 -3.77 -6.85
CA GLU A 547 26.18 -4.27 -6.76
C GLU A 547 26.17 -5.77 -7.06
N ILE A 548 25.52 -6.54 -6.19
CA ILE A 548 25.45 -8.00 -6.26
C ILE A 548 23.99 -8.41 -6.22
N ARG A 549 23.59 -9.31 -7.12
CA ARG A 549 22.29 -9.98 -7.09
C ARG A 549 22.45 -11.39 -6.56
N ILE A 550 21.81 -11.68 -5.43
CA ILE A 550 21.79 -13.03 -4.86
C ILE A 550 20.48 -13.70 -5.24
N ASP A 551 20.54 -14.68 -6.14
CA ASP A 551 19.36 -15.42 -6.56
C ASP A 551 18.96 -16.48 -5.51
N LEU A 552 17.81 -16.28 -4.88
CA LEU A 552 17.24 -17.22 -3.90
C LEU A 552 16.19 -18.18 -4.50
N SER A 553 16.02 -18.14 -5.83
CA SER A 553 15.08 -19.00 -6.52
C SER A 553 15.53 -20.47 -6.55
N ARG A 554 14.54 -21.35 -6.74
CA ARG A 554 14.67 -22.80 -6.59
C ARG A 554 15.56 -23.42 -7.65
#